data_AF-B5VFV5-F1
#
_entry.id   AF-B5VFV5-F1
#
_cell.length_a   1.000
_cell.length_b   1.000
_cell.length_c   1.000
_cell.angle_alpha   90.00
_cell.angle_beta   90.00
_cell.angle_gamma   90.00
#
_symmetry.space_group_name_H-M   'P 1'
#
loop_
_entity.id
_entity.type
_entity.pdbx_description
1 polymer ?
#
loop_
_entity_poly.entity_id
_entity_poly.type
_entity_poly.pdbx_seq_one_letter_code
_entity_poly.pdbx_strand_id
1 'polypeptide(L)'
;SLESITDSLNLQSLTILTSASFGSLQSVDSIKLITLPAISSFTSNIKSANNIYISDTSLQSVDGFSALKKVNVFNVNNNKKLTSIKSPVETVSDSLQFSFNGNQTKITFDDLVWANNISLTDVHSVSFANLQKINSSLGFINNSISSLNFTKLNTIGQTFSIVSNDYLKNLSFSNLSTIGGALVVANNTGLQKLVVSTT
;
A
#
# COMPACT_ATOMS: atom_id res chain seq x y z
N SER A 1 -28.94 10.93 7.72
CA SER A 1 -27.46 10.85 7.70
C SER A 1 -26.99 10.79 6.26
N LEU A 2 -25.79 11.29 5.95
CA LEU A 2 -25.20 11.16 4.62
C LEU A 2 -24.55 9.77 4.49
N GLU A 3 -25.03 8.97 3.55
CA GLU A 3 -24.55 7.59 3.34
C GLU A 3 -23.67 7.42 2.09
N SER A 4 -23.80 8.34 1.13
CA SER A 4 -23.17 8.24 -0.18
C SER A 4 -22.68 9.60 -0.66
N ILE A 5 -21.49 9.63 -1.28
CA ILE A 5 -20.97 10.76 -2.05
C ILE A 5 -20.63 10.23 -3.44
N THR A 6 -21.26 10.74 -4.49
CA THR A 6 -21.04 10.20 -5.86
C THR A 6 -19.71 10.62 -6.48
N ASP A 7 -19.09 11.67 -5.94
CA ASP A 7 -17.80 12.20 -6.36
C ASP A 7 -16.83 12.13 -5.18
N SER A 8 -16.35 13.27 -4.69
CA SER A 8 -15.18 13.31 -3.82
C SER A 8 -15.51 13.82 -2.41
N LEU A 9 -15.06 13.10 -1.39
CA LEU A 9 -14.85 13.64 -0.05
C LEU A 9 -13.46 14.27 0.00
N ASN A 10 -13.40 15.61 0.02
CA ASN A 10 -12.14 16.35 0.00
C ASN A 10 -11.91 17.12 1.31
N LEU A 11 -10.91 16.71 2.08
CA LEU A 11 -10.37 17.43 3.24
C LEU A 11 -8.94 17.85 2.91
N GLN A 12 -8.77 19.15 2.62
CA GLN A 12 -7.50 19.69 2.14
C GLN A 12 -7.11 20.95 2.89
N SER A 13 -5.83 21.02 3.31
CA SER A 13 -5.23 22.20 3.94
C SER A 13 -5.94 22.67 5.23
N LEU A 14 -6.58 21.74 5.94
CA LEU A 14 -7.27 22.01 7.20
C LEU A 14 -6.30 21.85 8.36
N THR A 15 -5.42 22.85 8.54
CA THR A 15 -4.24 22.77 9.42
C THR A 15 -4.54 22.59 10.90
N ILE A 16 -5.75 22.93 11.34
CA ILE A 16 -6.21 22.80 12.73
C ILE A 16 -7.22 21.65 12.94
N LEU A 17 -7.62 20.94 11.87
CA LEU A 17 -8.58 19.85 11.98
C LEU A 17 -7.95 18.68 12.73
N THR A 18 -8.47 18.39 13.92
CA THR A 18 -7.93 17.31 14.77
C THR A 18 -8.55 15.96 14.51
N SER A 19 -9.79 15.91 14.04
CA SER A 19 -10.52 14.67 13.77
C SER A 19 -11.58 14.84 12.69
N ALA A 20 -11.89 13.76 11.98
CA ALA A 20 -13.03 13.68 11.08
C ALA A 20 -13.72 12.31 11.20
N SER A 21 -15.04 12.30 11.30
CA SER A 21 -15.83 11.08 11.49
C SER A 21 -17.01 11.04 10.53
N PHE A 22 -17.09 9.96 9.77
CA PHE A 22 -18.10 9.71 8.74
C PHE A 22 -18.73 8.33 8.95
N GLY A 23 -19.20 8.04 10.17
CA GLY A 23 -19.70 6.70 10.55
C GLY A 23 -20.88 6.19 9.72
N SER A 24 -21.70 7.09 9.14
CA SER A 24 -22.80 6.71 8.24
C SER A 24 -22.40 6.60 6.77
N LEU A 25 -21.24 7.16 6.37
CA LEU A 25 -20.80 7.15 4.98
C LEU A 25 -20.33 5.75 4.60
N GLN A 26 -21.02 5.12 3.65
CA GLN A 26 -20.74 3.76 3.18
C GLN A 26 -20.10 3.74 1.79
N SER A 27 -20.37 4.75 0.96
CA SER A 27 -19.86 4.81 -0.41
C SER A 27 -19.38 6.22 -0.76
N VAL A 28 -18.23 6.30 -1.40
CA VAL A 28 -17.68 7.54 -1.96
C VAL A 28 -16.86 7.18 -3.21
N ASP A 29 -16.81 8.01 -4.26
CA ASP A 29 -15.90 7.69 -5.37
C ASP A 29 -14.44 7.94 -4.97
N SER A 30 -14.11 9.16 -4.54
CA SER A 30 -12.75 9.52 -4.14
C SER A 30 -12.66 10.14 -2.75
N ILE A 31 -11.60 9.81 -2.02
CA ILE A 31 -11.28 10.38 -0.72
C ILE A 31 -9.90 11.02 -0.80
N LYS A 32 -9.84 12.29 -0.42
CA LYS A 32 -8.61 13.08 -0.38
C LYS A 32 -8.43 13.65 1.02
N LEU A 33 -7.42 13.14 1.73
CA LEU A 33 -6.96 13.63 3.03
C LEU A 33 -5.58 14.24 2.82
N ILE A 34 -5.51 15.53 2.50
CA ILE A 34 -4.29 16.17 1.99
C ILE A 34 -3.93 17.37 2.87
N THR A 35 -2.69 17.41 3.37
CA THR A 35 -2.21 18.53 4.19
C THR A 35 -3.10 18.74 5.43
N LEU A 36 -3.10 17.74 6.31
CA LEU A 36 -3.87 17.72 7.56
C LEU A 36 -2.93 17.53 8.76
N PRO A 37 -2.04 18.50 9.05
CA PRO A 37 -0.97 18.34 10.04
C PRO A 37 -1.46 18.18 11.49
N ALA A 38 -2.70 18.56 11.82
CA ALA A 38 -3.27 18.37 13.16
C ALA A 38 -4.14 17.12 13.29
N ILE A 39 -4.47 16.42 12.19
CA ILE A 39 -5.43 15.32 12.26
C ILE A 39 -4.81 14.11 12.95
N SER A 40 -5.49 13.60 13.97
CA SER A 40 -5.09 12.40 14.71
C SER A 40 -6.03 11.22 14.48
N SER A 41 -7.26 11.47 14.01
CA SER A 41 -8.22 10.41 13.69
C SER A 41 -9.06 10.71 12.45
N PHE A 42 -9.25 9.66 11.65
CA PHE A 42 -10.22 9.61 10.56
C PHE A 42 -10.99 8.28 10.70
N THR A 43 -12.30 8.34 10.91
CA THR A 43 -13.14 7.15 11.06
C THR A 43 -14.26 7.15 10.04
N SER A 44 -14.52 5.98 9.45
CA SER A 44 -15.59 5.79 8.47
C SER A 44 -16.02 4.33 8.42
N ASN A 45 -17.20 4.07 7.85
CA ASN A 45 -17.70 2.73 7.54
C ASN A 45 -17.76 2.50 6.02
N ILE A 46 -16.76 3.02 5.31
CA ILE A 46 -16.72 3.02 3.85
C ILE A 46 -16.45 1.60 3.37
N LYS A 47 -17.41 1.08 2.60
CA LYS A 47 -17.38 -0.24 1.96
C LYS A 47 -16.96 -0.14 0.50
N SER A 48 -17.16 1.02 -0.12
CA SER A 48 -16.84 1.30 -1.52
C SER A 48 -16.13 2.64 -1.66
N ALA A 49 -14.92 2.59 -2.22
CA ALA A 49 -14.13 3.74 -2.65
C ALA A 49 -13.25 3.35 -3.83
N ASN A 50 -13.23 4.17 -4.87
CA ASN A 50 -12.38 3.94 -6.03
C ASN A 50 -10.97 4.50 -5.80
N ASN A 51 -10.87 5.70 -5.23
CA ASN A 51 -9.59 6.42 -5.17
C ASN A 51 -9.32 6.99 -3.77
N ILE A 52 -8.26 6.54 -3.11
CA ILE A 52 -7.87 7.00 -1.78
C ILE A 52 -6.50 7.65 -1.84
N TYR A 53 -6.44 8.92 -1.39
CA TYR A 53 -5.22 9.69 -1.26
C TYR A 53 -5.08 10.22 0.17
N ILE A 54 -3.98 9.86 0.83
CA ILE A 54 -3.65 10.30 2.19
C ILE A 54 -2.23 10.85 2.18
N SER A 55 -2.11 12.16 2.29
CA SER A 55 -0.82 12.84 2.15
C SER A 55 -0.65 13.95 3.16
N ASP A 56 0.56 14.06 3.72
CA ASP A 56 0.92 15.12 4.67
C ASP A 56 -0.04 15.22 5.87
N THR A 57 -0.35 14.08 6.49
CA THR A 57 -1.20 14.00 7.68
C THR A 57 -0.43 13.57 8.93
N SER A 58 -1.02 13.84 10.11
CA SER A 58 -0.51 13.35 11.41
C SER A 58 -1.21 12.07 11.89
N LEU A 59 -1.94 11.37 11.01
CA LEU A 59 -2.56 10.09 11.35
C LEU A 59 -1.49 9.08 11.79
N GLN A 60 -1.80 8.33 12.86
CA GLN A 60 -0.94 7.24 13.33
C GLN A 60 -1.34 5.89 12.73
N SER A 61 -2.59 5.74 12.31
CA SER A 61 -3.10 4.58 11.58
C SER A 61 -4.09 5.00 10.47
N VAL A 62 -4.28 4.10 9.50
CA VAL A 62 -5.31 4.23 8.46
C VAL A 62 -6.33 3.10 8.63
N ASP A 63 -7.22 3.23 9.61
CA ASP A 63 -8.22 2.20 9.96
C ASP A 63 -9.61 2.44 9.35
N GLY A 64 -9.84 3.62 8.75
CA GLY A 64 -11.15 4.01 8.19
C GLY A 64 -11.63 3.18 6.99
N PHE A 65 -10.80 2.28 6.46
CA PHE A 65 -11.09 1.45 5.28
C PHE A 65 -11.17 -0.05 5.58
N SER A 66 -11.49 -0.40 6.83
CA SER A 66 -11.55 -1.77 7.32
C SER A 66 -12.66 -2.64 6.71
N ALA A 67 -13.56 -2.08 5.89
CA ALA A 67 -14.58 -2.81 5.13
C ALA A 67 -14.35 -2.80 3.62
N LEU A 68 -13.28 -2.15 3.15
CA LEU A 68 -13.02 -1.91 1.72
C LEU A 68 -12.33 -3.11 1.06
N LYS A 69 -12.96 -3.68 0.03
CA LYS A 69 -12.45 -4.87 -0.66
C LYS A 69 -11.76 -4.61 -1.99
N LYS A 70 -12.10 -3.52 -2.67
CA LYS A 70 -11.56 -3.18 -3.99
C LYS A 70 -11.31 -1.69 -4.06
N VAL A 71 -10.26 -1.30 -4.78
CA VAL A 71 -9.90 0.09 -5.09
C VAL A 71 -9.26 0.16 -6.46
N ASN A 72 -9.29 1.34 -7.07
CA ASN A 72 -8.46 1.63 -8.23
C ASN A 72 -7.09 2.14 -7.77
N VAL A 73 -7.10 3.22 -6.99
CA VAL A 73 -5.89 3.85 -6.45
C VAL A 73 -5.93 3.87 -4.93
N PHE A 74 -4.85 3.43 -4.31
CA PHE A 74 -4.61 3.63 -2.89
C PHE A 74 -3.19 4.17 -2.69
N ASN A 75 -3.11 5.47 -2.43
CA ASN A 75 -1.87 6.21 -2.32
C ASN A 75 -1.76 6.85 -0.92
N VAL A 76 -0.75 6.43 -0.17
CA VAL A 76 -0.47 6.97 1.16
C VAL A 76 1.00 7.41 1.20
N ASN A 77 1.23 8.72 1.32
CA ASN A 77 2.57 9.27 1.27
C ASN A 77 2.82 10.41 2.25
N ASN A 78 4.07 10.63 2.64
CA ASN A 78 4.49 11.75 3.50
C ASN A 78 3.82 11.80 4.90
N ASN A 79 3.27 10.69 5.40
CA ASN A 79 2.63 10.63 6.73
C ASN A 79 3.65 10.21 7.79
N LYS A 80 4.48 11.14 8.24
CA LYS A 80 5.64 10.87 9.13
C LYS A 80 5.28 10.29 10.51
N LYS A 81 4.02 10.44 10.95
CA LYS A 81 3.51 9.90 12.23
C LYS A 81 2.84 8.55 12.09
N LEU A 82 2.68 8.05 10.87
CA LEU A 82 2.03 6.79 10.61
C LEU A 82 2.87 5.63 11.14
N THR A 83 2.22 4.71 11.84
CA THR A 83 2.86 3.52 12.41
C THR A 83 2.23 2.22 11.89
N SER A 84 0.98 2.26 11.43
CA SER A 84 0.32 1.09 10.87
C SER A 84 -0.65 1.41 9.73
N ILE A 85 -0.72 0.49 8.78
CA ILE A 85 -1.76 0.42 7.75
C ILE A 85 -2.16 -1.04 7.65
N LYS A 86 -3.43 -1.35 7.92
CA LYS A 86 -3.99 -2.69 7.69
C LYS A 86 -5.22 -2.56 6.82
N SER A 87 -5.23 -3.24 5.69
CA SER A 87 -6.32 -3.17 4.74
C SER A 87 -6.78 -4.57 4.32
N PRO A 88 -8.10 -4.81 4.25
CA PRO A 88 -8.67 -6.05 3.73
C PRO A 88 -8.92 -5.99 2.21
N VAL A 89 -8.30 -5.03 1.51
CA VAL A 89 -8.40 -4.89 0.06
C VAL A 89 -7.84 -6.13 -0.62
N GLU A 90 -8.65 -6.72 -1.50
CA GLU A 90 -8.34 -7.93 -2.25
C GLU A 90 -7.86 -7.61 -3.67
N THR A 91 -8.22 -6.44 -4.21
CA THR A 91 -7.96 -6.04 -5.60
C THR A 91 -7.62 -4.55 -5.72
N VAL A 92 -6.51 -4.24 -6.41
CA VAL A 92 -6.13 -2.85 -6.78
C VAL A 92 -6.04 -2.73 -8.30
N SER A 93 -6.97 -2.03 -8.96
CA SER A 93 -7.09 -2.01 -10.42
C SER A 93 -6.14 -1.07 -11.16
N ASP A 94 -5.56 -0.09 -10.47
CA ASP A 94 -4.61 0.84 -11.05
C ASP A 94 -3.28 0.84 -10.28
N SER A 95 -3.25 1.44 -9.09
CA SER A 95 -2.00 1.67 -8.36
C SER A 95 -2.13 1.58 -6.84
N LEU A 96 -1.25 0.78 -6.23
CA LEU A 96 -1.00 0.75 -4.80
C LEU A 96 0.36 1.40 -4.52
N GLN A 97 0.36 2.56 -3.85
CA GLN A 97 1.57 3.34 -3.63
C GLN A 97 1.75 3.73 -2.17
N PHE A 98 2.94 3.45 -1.62
CA PHE A 98 3.36 3.94 -0.32
C PHE A 98 4.74 4.57 -0.41
N SER A 99 4.88 5.80 0.07
CA SER A 99 6.17 6.49 0.08
C SER A 99 6.36 7.45 1.25
N PHE A 100 7.56 7.55 1.81
CA PHE A 100 7.90 8.57 2.82
C PHE A 100 6.97 8.63 4.05
N ASN A 101 6.43 7.49 4.49
CA ASN A 101 5.62 7.41 5.72
C ASN A 101 6.52 7.24 6.96
N GLY A 102 5.93 7.14 8.15
CA GLY A 102 6.69 6.99 9.40
C GLY A 102 7.71 5.84 9.33
N ASN A 103 8.87 6.05 9.94
CA ASN A 103 10.05 5.17 9.87
C ASN A 103 9.85 3.75 10.42
N GLN A 104 8.74 3.49 11.10
CA GLN A 104 8.35 2.18 11.65
C GLN A 104 6.99 1.72 11.11
N THR A 105 6.50 2.33 10.02
CA THR A 105 5.18 1.98 9.47
C THR A 105 5.12 0.51 9.11
N LYS A 106 4.16 -0.21 9.69
CA LYS A 106 3.81 -1.57 9.33
C LYS A 106 2.65 -1.59 8.36
N ILE A 107 2.91 -2.03 7.13
CA ILE A 107 1.92 -2.12 6.07
C ILE A 107 1.46 -3.59 5.95
N THR A 108 0.15 -3.83 5.97
CA THR A 108 -0.42 -5.18 5.90
C THR A 108 -1.60 -5.20 4.93
N PHE A 109 -1.40 -5.89 3.81
CA PHE A 109 -2.37 -6.15 2.74
C PHE A 109 -2.40 -7.66 2.49
N ASP A 110 -2.59 -8.44 3.55
CA ASP A 110 -2.53 -9.90 3.47
C ASP A 110 -3.69 -10.50 2.68
N ASP A 111 -4.81 -9.78 2.58
CA ASP A 111 -5.97 -10.18 1.77
C ASP A 111 -5.80 -9.83 0.28
N LEU A 112 -4.78 -9.05 -0.09
CA LEU A 112 -4.54 -8.63 -1.47
C LEU A 112 -4.18 -9.84 -2.34
N VAL A 113 -5.04 -10.17 -3.30
CA VAL A 113 -4.85 -11.30 -4.22
C VAL A 113 -4.27 -10.83 -5.55
N TRP A 114 -4.71 -9.67 -6.03
CA TRP A 114 -4.33 -9.15 -7.34
C TRP A 114 -4.13 -7.64 -7.26
N ALA A 115 -3.11 -7.13 -7.96
CA ALA A 115 -2.96 -5.70 -8.18
C ALA A 115 -2.47 -5.43 -9.61
N ASN A 116 -2.81 -4.26 -10.14
CA ASN A 116 -2.25 -3.82 -11.40
C ASN A 116 -0.79 -3.39 -11.22
N ASN A 117 -0.52 -2.45 -10.34
CA ASN A 117 0.82 -1.96 -10.05
C ASN A 117 1.00 -1.73 -8.54
N ILE A 118 2.17 -2.10 -8.01
CA ILE A 118 2.57 -1.80 -6.64
C ILE A 118 3.93 -1.10 -6.65
N SER A 119 4.03 0.05 -5.98
CA SER A 119 5.28 0.81 -5.84
C SER A 119 5.50 1.25 -4.40
N LEU A 120 6.56 0.74 -3.78
CA LEU A 120 6.94 1.05 -2.40
C LEU A 120 8.31 1.74 -2.34
N THR A 121 8.36 2.87 -1.62
CA THR A 121 9.59 3.63 -1.37
C THR A 121 9.67 4.09 0.08
N ASP A 122 10.85 4.00 0.71
CA ASP A 122 11.02 4.37 2.13
C ASP A 122 10.00 3.69 3.07
N VAL A 123 9.67 2.43 2.80
CA VAL A 123 8.79 1.60 3.63
C VAL A 123 9.63 0.77 4.61
N HIS A 124 9.15 0.65 5.85
CA HIS A 124 9.85 -0.12 6.88
C HIS A 124 9.49 -1.61 6.87
N SER A 125 8.20 -1.94 6.79
CA SER A 125 7.75 -3.32 6.71
C SER A 125 6.46 -3.44 5.92
N VAL A 126 6.32 -4.54 5.18
CA VAL A 126 5.14 -4.82 4.38
C VAL A 126 4.83 -6.31 4.36
N SER A 127 3.55 -6.66 4.29
CA SER A 127 3.08 -8.03 4.10
C SER A 127 1.99 -8.09 3.02
N PHE A 128 2.14 -9.05 2.11
CA PHE A 128 1.26 -9.34 0.98
C PHE A 128 1.01 -10.85 0.88
N ALA A 129 0.58 -11.48 1.99
CA ALA A 129 0.61 -12.93 2.15
C ALA A 129 -0.17 -13.72 1.08
N ASN A 130 -1.24 -13.16 0.52
CA ASN A 130 -2.08 -13.81 -0.49
C ASN A 130 -1.89 -13.29 -1.92
N LEU A 131 -0.90 -12.43 -2.17
CA LEU A 131 -0.70 -11.83 -3.48
C LEU A 131 -0.30 -12.90 -4.51
N GLN A 132 -1.13 -13.05 -5.55
CA GLN A 132 -0.99 -14.08 -6.57
C GLN A 132 -0.57 -13.54 -7.93
N LYS A 133 -0.99 -12.32 -8.28
CA LYS A 133 -0.72 -11.76 -9.60
C LYS A 133 -0.56 -10.25 -9.57
N ILE A 134 0.43 -9.79 -10.34
CA ILE A 134 0.66 -8.39 -10.68
C ILE A 134 0.48 -8.23 -12.20
N ASN A 135 -0.42 -7.36 -12.62
CA ASN A 135 -0.69 -7.18 -14.05
C ASN A 135 0.41 -6.38 -14.75
N SER A 136 0.95 -5.35 -14.10
CA SER A 136 1.99 -4.48 -14.62
C SER A 136 3.30 -4.73 -13.86
N SER A 137 3.64 -3.88 -12.89
CA SER A 137 4.95 -3.93 -12.21
C SER A 137 4.82 -3.98 -10.70
N LEU A 138 5.84 -4.57 -10.08
CA LEU A 138 6.00 -4.70 -8.63
C LEU A 138 7.36 -4.10 -8.26
N GLY A 139 7.36 -3.01 -7.49
CA GLY A 139 8.57 -2.24 -7.19
C GLY A 139 8.80 -2.00 -5.70
N PHE A 140 10.02 -2.30 -5.25
CA PHE A 140 10.54 -2.02 -3.92
C PHE A 140 11.85 -1.24 -4.06
N ILE A 141 11.82 0.07 -3.82
CA ILE A 141 12.96 0.97 -4.01
C ILE A 141 13.30 1.66 -2.68
N ASN A 142 14.57 1.69 -2.26
CA ASN A 142 15.02 2.42 -1.07
C ASN A 142 14.21 2.09 0.20
N ASN A 143 13.87 0.82 0.43
CA ASN A 143 13.13 0.43 1.64
C ASN A 143 14.08 -0.12 2.71
N SER A 144 13.65 -0.01 3.97
CA SER A 144 14.32 -0.67 5.11
C SER A 144 13.68 -2.02 5.46
N ILE A 145 13.00 -2.66 4.51
CA ILE A 145 12.31 -3.94 4.69
C ILE A 145 13.35 -5.05 4.87
N SER A 146 13.22 -5.85 5.93
CA SER A 146 14.18 -6.91 6.26
C SER A 146 13.92 -8.24 5.52
N SER A 147 12.68 -8.49 5.12
CA SER A 147 12.27 -9.71 4.44
C SER A 147 11.09 -9.45 3.51
N LEU A 148 11.14 -10.03 2.31
CA LEU A 148 10.04 -10.05 1.35
C LEU A 148 9.70 -11.50 1.00
N ASN A 149 8.42 -11.86 1.11
CA ASN A 149 7.95 -13.22 0.86
C ASN A 149 6.70 -13.21 -0.02
N PHE A 150 6.85 -13.76 -1.22
CA PHE A 150 5.84 -13.86 -2.27
C PHE A 150 5.64 -15.32 -2.69
N THR A 151 5.49 -16.24 -1.73
CA THR A 151 5.28 -17.67 -2.02
C THR A 151 3.99 -17.96 -2.77
N LYS A 152 3.02 -17.05 -2.85
CA LYS A 152 1.79 -17.25 -3.65
C LYS A 152 1.80 -16.52 -4.99
N LEU A 153 2.80 -15.67 -5.24
CA LEU A 153 2.89 -14.86 -6.44
C LEU A 153 3.31 -15.73 -7.61
N ASN A 154 2.48 -15.81 -8.64
CA ASN A 154 2.67 -16.67 -9.80
C ASN A 154 3.09 -15.88 -11.05
N THR A 155 2.59 -14.65 -11.21
CA THR A 155 2.78 -13.87 -12.44
C THR A 155 2.99 -12.39 -12.17
N ILE A 156 3.96 -11.81 -12.87
CA ILE A 156 4.16 -10.36 -13.02
C ILE A 156 4.14 -10.04 -14.51
N GLY A 157 3.25 -9.16 -14.97
CA GLY A 157 3.10 -8.92 -16.41
C GLY A 157 4.24 -8.10 -17.04
N GLN A 158 4.92 -7.25 -16.28
CA GLN A 158 6.04 -6.45 -16.75
C GLN A 158 7.27 -6.61 -15.83
N THR A 159 7.57 -5.63 -14.98
CA THR A 159 8.86 -5.59 -14.27
C THR A 159 8.71 -5.91 -12.79
N PHE A 160 9.62 -6.74 -12.28
CA PHE A 160 9.81 -6.93 -10.84
C PHE A 160 11.11 -6.26 -10.40
N SER A 161 11.01 -5.15 -9.67
CA SER A 161 12.17 -4.37 -9.22
C SER A 161 12.34 -4.43 -7.72
N ILE A 162 13.52 -4.87 -7.27
CA ILE A 162 13.99 -4.82 -5.89
C ILE A 162 15.33 -4.09 -5.92
N VAL A 163 15.31 -2.79 -5.65
CA VAL A 163 16.46 -1.90 -5.84
C VAL A 163 16.78 -1.12 -4.57
N SER A 164 18.05 -1.07 -4.18
CA SER A 164 18.53 -0.23 -3.08
C SER A 164 17.87 -0.53 -1.72
N ASN A 165 17.55 -1.79 -1.42
CA ASN A 165 17.00 -2.20 -0.13
C ASN A 165 18.11 -2.82 0.73
N ASP A 166 19.02 -1.99 1.25
CA ASP A 166 20.23 -2.45 1.96
C ASP A 166 19.94 -3.26 3.23
N TYR A 167 18.75 -3.10 3.83
CA TYR A 167 18.33 -3.87 5.01
C TYR A 167 17.69 -5.21 4.67
N LEU A 168 17.42 -5.50 3.40
CA LEU A 168 16.75 -6.72 2.96
C LEU A 168 17.69 -7.91 3.11
N LYS A 169 17.36 -8.85 4.00
CA LYS A 169 18.15 -10.07 4.23
C LYS A 169 17.62 -11.28 3.48
N ASN A 170 16.30 -11.36 3.33
CA ASN A 170 15.62 -12.51 2.73
C ASN A 170 14.64 -12.07 1.64
N LEU A 171 14.74 -12.67 0.46
CA LEU A 171 13.80 -12.49 -0.64
C LEU A 171 13.32 -13.86 -1.13
N SER A 172 12.01 -14.07 -1.16
CA SER A 172 11.39 -15.32 -1.61
C SER A 172 10.26 -15.04 -2.59
N PHE A 173 10.29 -15.72 -3.74
CA PHE A 173 9.22 -15.75 -4.74
C PHE A 173 9.19 -17.14 -5.42
N SER A 174 9.12 -18.19 -4.61
CA SER A 174 9.31 -19.59 -5.03
C SER A 174 8.30 -20.12 -6.06
N ASN A 175 7.10 -19.54 -6.14
CA ASN A 175 6.05 -19.94 -7.08
C ASN A 175 5.94 -18.99 -8.28
N LEU A 176 6.78 -17.97 -8.38
CA LEU A 176 6.78 -17.03 -9.50
C LEU A 176 7.31 -17.72 -10.75
N SER A 177 6.42 -17.99 -11.70
CA SER A 177 6.74 -18.72 -12.93
C SER A 177 6.86 -17.81 -14.15
N THR A 178 6.27 -16.61 -14.12
CA THR A 178 6.24 -15.69 -15.27
C THR A 178 6.53 -14.25 -14.86
N ILE A 179 7.49 -13.65 -15.55
CA ILE A 179 7.75 -12.21 -15.59
C ILE A 179 7.73 -11.80 -17.06
N GLY A 180 6.78 -10.97 -17.48
CA GLY A 180 6.65 -10.61 -18.90
C GLY A 180 7.69 -9.59 -19.39
N GLY A 181 8.31 -8.87 -18.46
CA GLY A 181 9.42 -7.95 -18.71
C GLY A 181 10.71 -8.41 -18.01
N ALA A 182 11.23 -7.60 -17.11
CA ALA A 182 12.52 -7.84 -16.45
C ALA A 182 12.39 -8.12 -14.95
N LEU A 183 13.29 -8.97 -14.44
CA LEU A 183 13.61 -9.04 -13.02
C LEU A 183 14.84 -8.18 -12.75
N VAL A 184 14.71 -7.17 -11.89
CA VAL A 184 15.80 -6.28 -11.49
C VAL A 184 16.04 -6.42 -10.01
N VAL A 185 17.16 -7.04 -9.63
CA VAL A 185 17.65 -7.13 -8.26
C VAL A 185 18.99 -6.42 -8.20
N ALA A 186 19.02 -5.18 -7.71
CA ALA A 186 20.21 -4.34 -7.73
C ALA A 186 20.41 -3.60 -6.40
N ASN A 187 21.67 -3.42 -5.99
CA ASN A 187 22.04 -2.63 -4.80
C ASN A 187 21.31 -3.05 -3.51
N ASN A 188 21.07 -4.34 -3.29
CA ASN A 188 20.52 -4.84 -2.02
C ASN A 188 21.68 -5.44 -1.21
N THR A 189 22.55 -4.58 -0.64
CA THR A 189 23.84 -5.03 -0.09
C THR A 189 23.70 -5.99 1.10
N GLY A 190 22.60 -5.94 1.84
CA GLY A 190 22.28 -6.85 2.94
C GLY A 190 21.66 -8.20 2.54
N LEU A 191 21.41 -8.44 1.25
CA LEU A 191 20.71 -9.65 0.79
C LEU A 191 21.58 -10.89 0.98
N GLN A 192 21.11 -11.81 1.83
CA GLN A 192 21.83 -13.04 2.19
C GLN A 192 21.17 -14.28 1.59
N LYS A 193 19.84 -14.28 1.47
CA LYS A 193 19.08 -15.43 0.99
C LYS A 193 18.08 -15.02 -0.08
N LEU A 194 18.18 -15.69 -1.23
CA LEU A 194 17.25 -15.58 -2.34
C LEU A 194 16.65 -16.96 -2.63
N VAL A 195 15.32 -17.07 -2.57
CA VAL A 195 14.57 -18.29 -2.91
C VAL A 195 13.69 -17.99 -4.12
N VAL A 196 13.97 -18.65 -5.24
CA VAL A 196 13.27 -18.49 -6.51
C VAL A 196 12.68 -19.83 -6.96
N SER A 197 11.76 -19.80 -7.92
CA SER A 197 11.26 -21.03 -8.54
C SER A 197 12.41 -21.81 -9.17
N THR A 198 12.51 -23.10 -8.84
CA THR A 198 13.36 -24.06 -9.55
C THR A 198 12.48 -24.66 -10.65
N THR A 199 12.80 -24.38 -11.91
CA THR A 199 12.19 -25.06 -13.08
C THR A 199 12.21 -26.58 -12.91
#